data_AF-A0A226D451-F1
#
_entry.id   AF-A0A226D451-F1
#
_cell.length_a   1.000
_cell.length_b   1.000
_cell.length_c   1.000
_cell.angle_alpha   90.00
_cell.angle_beta   90.00
_cell.angle_gamma   90.00
#
_symmetry.space_group_name_H-M   'P 1'
#
loop_
_entity.id
_entity.type
_entity.pdbx_description
1 polymer ?
#
loop_
_entity_poly.entity_id
_entity_poly.type
_entity_poly.pdbx_seq_one_letter_code
_entity_poly.pdbx_strand_id
1 'polypeptide(L)'
;MSVCMFVLRFDGGSWSVTINGLGRPQRDQFHTRFPSELRNGNRTVFIGMEIEPQFYKVHTQSPDEIMHLIVPYLNFLGGFGYEIKGFTSNYEDHGKRTLMWNFQRC
;
A
#
# COMPACT_ATOMS: atom_id res chain seq x y z
N MET A 1 -6.99 16.87 -12.49
CA MET A 1 -6.76 15.40 -12.44
C MET A 1 -5.71 15.12 -11.39
N SER A 2 -5.96 14.15 -10.51
CA SER A 2 -5.01 13.70 -9.49
C SER A 2 -4.57 12.28 -9.81
N VAL A 3 -3.27 11.99 -9.72
CA VAL A 3 -2.71 10.66 -9.92
C VAL A 3 -2.16 10.19 -8.58
N CYS A 4 -2.47 8.96 -8.19
CA CYS A 4 -1.83 8.33 -7.04
C CYS A 4 -1.26 6.98 -7.45
N MET A 5 -0.23 6.54 -6.72
CA MET A 5 0.44 5.26 -6.99
C MET A 5 0.47 4.45 -5.71
N PHE A 6 0.02 3.20 -5.77
CA PHE A 6 0.14 2.25 -4.67
C PHE A 6 1.23 1.26 -5.02
N VAL A 7 2.29 1.23 -4.22
CA VAL A 7 3.41 0.29 -4.36
C VAL A 7 3.31 -0.72 -3.23
N LEU A 8 3.59 -1.98 -3.50
CA LEU A 8 3.68 -3.07 -2.53
C LEU A 8 4.96 -3.85 -2.84
N ARG A 9 5.94 -3.78 -1.95
CA ARG A 9 7.28 -4.34 -2.13
C ARG A 9 7.54 -5.41 -1.07
N PHE A 10 8.17 -6.50 -1.47
CA PHE A 10 8.63 -7.59 -0.63
C PHE A 10 10.15 -7.66 -0.72
N ASP A 11 10.83 -7.53 0.42
CA ASP A 11 12.30 -7.52 0.49
C ASP A 11 12.89 -8.85 0.98
N GLY A 12 12.23 -9.98 0.69
CA GLY A 12 12.73 -11.32 1.06
C GLY A 12 12.51 -11.72 2.53
N GLY A 13 11.68 -10.96 3.25
CA GLY A 13 11.34 -11.23 4.65
C GLY A 13 10.24 -10.33 5.21
N SER A 14 9.97 -9.21 4.55
CA SER A 14 8.90 -8.28 4.92
C SER A 14 8.25 -7.67 3.70
N TRP A 15 6.93 -7.45 3.78
CA TRP A 15 6.26 -6.51 2.89
C TRP A 15 6.28 -5.07 3.40
N SER A 16 6.39 -4.15 2.46
CA SER A 16 6.23 -2.71 2.56
C SER A 16 5.19 -2.26 1.54
N VAL A 17 4.37 -1.27 1.86
CA VAL A 17 3.45 -0.62 0.93
C VAL A 17 3.91 0.84 0.81
N THR A 18 3.54 1.53 -0.26
CA THR A 18 3.73 2.97 -0.39
C THR A 18 2.57 3.59 -1.14
N ILE A 19 1.98 4.70 -0.67
CA ILE A 19 0.93 5.41 -1.43
C ILE A 19 1.37 6.83 -1.78
N ASN A 20 1.67 7.05 -3.05
CA ASN A 20 2.22 8.30 -3.54
C ASN A 20 1.15 9.15 -4.20
N GLY A 21 1.29 10.48 -4.15
CA GLY A 21 0.42 11.40 -4.89
C GLY A 21 -0.97 11.69 -4.29
N LEU A 22 -1.22 11.34 -3.02
CA LEU A 22 -2.44 11.78 -2.34
C LEU A 22 -2.42 13.30 -2.07
N GLY A 23 -3.55 13.98 -2.26
CA GLY A 23 -3.71 15.38 -1.83
C GLY A 23 -3.73 15.50 -0.30
N ARG A 24 -3.48 16.70 0.24
CA ARG A 24 -3.45 16.94 1.71
C ARG A 24 -4.71 16.43 2.43
N PRO A 25 -5.94 16.74 1.98
CA PRO A 25 -7.15 16.27 2.67
C PRO A 25 -7.28 14.75 2.68
N GLN A 26 -6.86 14.08 1.61
CA GLN A 26 -6.89 12.62 1.52
C GLN A 26 -5.86 11.98 2.45
N ARG A 27 -4.68 12.59 2.61
CA ARG A 27 -3.66 12.13 3.55
C ARG A 27 -4.14 12.22 4.99
N ASP A 28 -4.72 13.35 5.37
CA ASP A 28 -5.22 13.54 6.75
C ASP A 28 -6.31 12.51 7.09
N GLN A 29 -7.23 12.26 6.14
CA GLN A 29 -8.25 11.21 6.30
C GLN A 29 -7.65 9.80 6.33
N PHE A 30 -6.60 9.55 5.55
CA PHE A 30 -5.90 8.26 5.56
C PHE A 30 -5.26 7.99 6.92
N HIS A 31 -4.51 8.96 7.45
CA HIS A 31 -3.85 8.85 8.77
C HIS A 31 -4.85 8.79 9.93
N THR A 32 -6.03 9.38 9.78
CA THR A 32 -7.11 9.26 10.77
C THR A 32 -7.75 7.87 10.76
N ARG A 33 -7.89 7.28 9.56
CA ARG A 33 -8.60 6.01 9.38
C ARG A 33 -7.71 4.78 9.61
N PHE A 34 -6.43 4.88 9.29
CA PHE A 34 -5.49 3.76 9.39
C PHE A 34 -4.41 4.06 10.43
N PRO A 35 -4.28 3.22 11.47
CA PRO A 35 -3.25 3.40 12.50
C PRO A 35 -1.85 3.23 11.90
N SER A 36 -0.86 3.90 12.48
CA SER A 36 0.56 3.78 12.07
C SER A 36 1.14 2.38 12.25
N GLU A 37 0.41 1.47 12.87
CA GLU A 37 0.76 0.07 13.06
C GLU A 37 -0.52 -0.76 13.01
N LEU A 38 -0.59 -1.73 12.09
CA LEU A 38 -1.70 -2.66 11.94
C LEU A 38 -1.20 -4.07 12.28
N ARG A 39 -1.63 -4.57 13.43
CA ARG A 39 -1.30 -5.92 13.89
C ARG A 39 -2.37 -6.90 13.47
N ASN A 40 -1.97 -8.00 12.83
CA ASN A 40 -2.83 -9.14 12.53
C ASN A 40 -2.15 -10.42 13.03
N GLY A 41 -2.42 -10.79 14.28
CA GLY A 41 -1.73 -11.88 14.98
C GLY A 41 -0.24 -11.57 15.20
N ASN A 42 0.65 -12.48 14.79
CA ASN A 42 2.11 -12.31 14.88
C ASN A 42 2.69 -11.40 13.78
N ARG A 43 1.84 -10.74 12.99
CA ARG A 43 2.23 -9.93 11.84
C ARG A 43 2.00 -8.47 12.19
N THR A 44 3.01 -7.66 11.95
CA THR A 44 2.94 -6.22 12.24
C THR A 44 3.21 -5.46 10.97
N VAL A 45 2.22 -4.73 10.51
CA VAL A 45 2.33 -3.83 9.37
C VAL A 45 2.57 -2.43 9.93
N PHE A 46 3.74 -1.82 9.72
CA PHE A 46 3.97 -0.42 10.10
C PHE A 46 3.49 0.52 8.99
N ILE A 47 3.06 1.74 9.30
CA ILE A 47 2.71 2.81 8.36
C ILE A 47 3.50 4.05 8.75
N GLY A 48 4.50 4.38 7.94
CA GLY A 48 5.41 5.50 8.06
C GLY A 48 4.70 6.82 7.75
N MET A 49 5.09 7.85 8.48
CA MET A 49 4.45 9.18 8.46
C MET A 49 4.98 10.12 7.36
N GLU A 50 5.96 9.71 6.54
CA GLU A 50 6.64 10.64 5.64
C GLU A 50 5.89 10.86 4.33
N ILE A 51 5.03 11.89 4.28
CA ILE A 51 4.45 12.52 3.06
C ILE A 51 3.57 11.57 2.19
N GLU A 52 3.80 10.26 2.26
CA GLU A 52 3.33 9.10 1.50
C GLU A 52 3.50 7.87 2.43
N PRO A 53 2.44 7.11 2.77
CA PRO A 53 2.53 6.06 3.79
C PRO A 53 3.47 4.94 3.37
N GLN A 54 4.60 4.70 4.06
CA GLN A 54 5.57 3.62 3.79
C GLN A 54 5.45 2.48 4.81
N PHE A 55 5.58 1.20 4.44
CA PHE A 55 5.26 0.12 5.39
C PHE A 55 6.44 -0.78 5.74
N TYR A 56 6.46 -1.37 6.94
CA TYR A 56 7.52 -2.30 7.36
C TYR A 56 6.93 -3.61 7.92
N LYS A 57 7.66 -4.72 7.73
CA LYS A 57 7.61 -5.99 8.48
C LYS A 57 6.35 -6.89 8.43
N VAL A 58 5.87 -7.25 7.23
CA VAL A 58 4.98 -8.42 7.10
C VAL A 58 5.75 -9.72 6.85
N HIS A 59 5.89 -10.57 7.87
CA HIS A 59 6.42 -11.94 7.70
C HIS A 59 5.36 -12.86 7.04
N THR A 60 5.09 -12.68 5.74
CA THR A 60 4.28 -13.61 4.95
C THR A 60 4.88 -13.84 3.57
N GLN A 61 4.86 -15.09 3.11
CA GLN A 61 5.31 -15.48 1.77
C GLN A 61 4.15 -15.57 0.76
N SER A 62 2.89 -15.63 1.23
CA SER A 62 1.72 -15.79 0.35
C SER A 62 1.18 -14.43 -0.13
N PRO A 63 0.99 -14.26 -1.45
CA PRO A 63 0.30 -13.09 -2.00
C PRO A 63 -1.15 -12.97 -1.51
N ASP A 64 -1.87 -14.07 -1.31
CA ASP A 64 -3.29 -14.00 -0.89
C ASP A 64 -3.44 -13.38 0.51
N GLU A 65 -2.47 -13.63 1.38
CA GLU A 65 -2.44 -13.04 2.73
C GLU A 65 -2.17 -11.53 2.71
N ILE A 66 -1.38 -11.06 1.75
CA ILE A 66 -1.15 -9.62 1.56
C ILE A 66 -2.40 -8.95 0.98
N MET A 67 -3.18 -9.66 0.14
CA MET A 67 -4.41 -9.12 -0.46
C MET A 67 -5.42 -8.70 0.61
N HIS A 68 -5.61 -9.52 1.66
CA HIS A 68 -6.49 -9.16 2.78
C HIS A 68 -6.06 -7.89 3.53
N LEU A 69 -4.76 -7.63 3.60
CA LEU A 69 -4.22 -6.42 4.21
C LEU A 69 -4.35 -5.22 3.28
N ILE A 70 -4.18 -5.38 1.96
CA ILE A 70 -4.19 -4.25 1.03
C ILE A 70 -5.61 -3.78 0.62
N VAL A 71 -6.60 -4.68 0.62
CA VAL A 71 -7.99 -4.40 0.18
C VAL A 71 -8.62 -3.18 0.89
N PRO A 72 -8.50 -3.01 2.21
CA PRO A 72 -9.01 -1.81 2.89
C PRO A 72 -8.43 -0.50 2.35
N TYR A 73 -7.15 -0.49 1.95
CA TYR A 73 -6.50 0.70 1.39
C TYR A 73 -6.97 0.96 -0.05
N LEU A 74 -7.14 -0.08 -0.86
CA LEU A 74 -7.72 0.04 -2.20
C LEU A 74 -9.16 0.57 -2.13
N ASN A 75 -9.96 0.08 -1.19
CA ASN A 75 -11.33 0.56 -0.94
C ASN A 75 -11.34 2.02 -0.47
N PHE A 76 -10.37 2.43 0.37
CA PHE A 76 -10.22 3.83 0.75
C PHE A 76 -9.98 4.70 -0.48
N LEU A 77 -9.04 4.34 -1.36
CA LEU A 77 -8.76 5.07 -2.60
C LEU A 77 -10.01 5.18 -3.49
N GLY A 78 -10.74 4.07 -3.68
CA GLY A 78 -12.00 4.04 -4.41
C GLY A 78 -13.06 5.00 -3.84
N GLY A 79 -13.12 5.14 -2.51
CA GLY A 79 -14.01 6.10 -1.83
C GLY A 79 -13.72 7.57 -2.17
N PHE A 80 -12.53 7.91 -2.67
CA PHE A 80 -12.20 9.26 -3.17
C PHE A 80 -12.35 9.41 -4.68
N GLY A 81 -12.85 8.38 -5.38
CA GLY A 81 -12.99 8.37 -6.83
C GLY A 81 -11.69 8.07 -7.57
N TYR A 82 -10.70 7.45 -6.91
CA TYR A 82 -9.53 6.91 -7.60
C TYR A 82 -9.88 5.58 -8.27
N GLU A 83 -9.57 5.48 -9.56
CA GLU A 83 -9.71 4.26 -10.33
C GLU A 83 -8.35 3.75 -10.77
N ILE A 84 -8.18 2.42 -10.78
CA ILE A 84 -6.96 1.79 -11.29
C ILE A 84 -6.88 2.05 -12.81
N LYS A 85 -5.78 2.64 -13.26
CA LYS A 85 -5.46 2.85 -14.68
C LYS A 85 -4.34 1.94 -15.17
N GLY A 86 -3.53 1.40 -14.27
CA GLY A 86 -2.45 0.48 -14.64
C GLY A 86 -1.96 -0.35 -13.47
N PHE A 87 -1.35 -1.49 -13.80
CA PHE A 87 -0.71 -2.38 -12.87
C PHE A 87 0.64 -2.82 -13.43
N THR A 88 1.64 -2.92 -12.57
CA THR A 88 2.97 -3.40 -12.91
C THR A 88 3.46 -4.31 -11.81
N SER A 89 4.04 -5.45 -12.19
CA SER A 89 4.71 -6.37 -11.28
C SER A 89 6.16 -6.52 -11.73
N ASN A 90 7.09 -6.43 -10.79
CA ASN A 90 8.49 -6.71 -11.00
C ASN A 90 8.95 -7.77 -10.00
N TYR A 91 9.60 -8.80 -10.51
CA TYR A 91 10.23 -9.85 -9.72
C TYR A 91 11.73 -9.64 -9.84
N GLU A 92 12.37 -9.32 -8.74
CA GLU A 92 13.82 -9.15 -8.68
C GLU A 92 14.48 -10.46 -8.23
N ASP A 93 15.73 -10.67 -8.65
CA ASP A 93 16.55 -11.78 -8.16
C ASP A 93 16.67 -11.72 -6.62
N HIS A 94 16.82 -12.90 -5.99
CA HIS A 94 16.82 -13.10 -4.53
C HIS A 94 15.45 -13.03 -3.83
N GLY A 95 14.36 -13.29 -4.56
CA GLY A 95 13.03 -13.45 -3.94
C GLY A 95 12.38 -12.14 -3.52
N LYS A 96 12.86 -11.02 -4.06
CA LYS A 96 12.25 -9.70 -3.90
C LYS A 96 11.14 -9.51 -4.94
N ARG A 97 10.07 -8.82 -4.55
CA ARG A 97 8.92 -8.58 -5.44
C ARG A 97 8.39 -7.18 -5.26
N THR A 98 8.07 -6.49 -6.34
CA THR A 98 7.39 -5.20 -6.29
C THR A 98 6.14 -5.25 -7.15
N LEU A 99 5.00 -4.86 -6.57
CA LEU A 99 3.72 -4.69 -7.23
C LEU A 99 3.37 -3.20 -7.18
N MET A 100 2.85 -2.66 -8.26
CA MET A 100 2.56 -1.24 -8.39
C MET A 100 1.24 -1.05 -9.11
N TRP A 101 0.35 -0.24 -8.55
CA TRP A 101 -0.91 0.15 -9.15
C TRP A 101 -0.92 1.67 -9.33
N ASN A 102 -1.22 2.11 -10.54
CA ASN A 102 -1.43 3.50 -10.87
C ASN A 102 -2.92 3.79 -10.82
N PHE A 103 -3.29 4.84 -10.08
CA PHE A 103 -4.66 5.31 -9.98
C PHE A 103 -4.78 6.72 -10.51
N GLN A 104 -5.95 7.00 -11.06
CA GLN A 104 -6.31 8.33 -11.47
C GLN A 104 -7.68 8.67 -10.91
N ARG A 105 -7.79 9.87 -10.37
CA ARG A 105 -9.06 10.41 -9.89
C ARG A 105 -9.85 10.96 -11.08
N CYS A 106 -11.01 10.35 -11.32
CA CYS A 106 -11.99 10.80 -12.32
C CYS A 106 -12.80 11.99 -11.80
#